data_AF-A0A819BHB7-F1
#
_entry.id   AF-A0A819BHB7-F1
#
_cell.length_a   1.000
_cell.length_b   1.000
_cell.length_c   1.000
_cell.angle_alpha   90.00
_cell.angle_beta   90.00
_cell.angle_gamma   90.00
#
_symmetry.space_group_name_H-M   'P 1'
#
loop_
_entity.id
_entity.type
_entity.pdbx_description
1 polymer ?
#
loop_
_entity_poly.entity_id
_entity_poly.type
_entity_poly.pdbx_seq_one_letter_code
_entity_poly.pdbx_strand_id
1 'polypeptide(L)'
;MSEAGMYICVIENSLGKISRSFQLIIQGRNLDRPVFISKSTNVTRYESDNVTFECLFYSDSSPFVQWFVQRKSIKNIHKNEQQNELEFLKEYNPHTMSEDEVKLLTIKRLQQNDTGVYLCRVLNEYGFNDLIHQLTVLPDSERPLLLQNISSNRRHYISSRLSDELIILIGCIIGILLFAFIFFLIYHFRNEKSLQQTLLATRILATRDNCHRFQTEGTISTIIPSYYDDQSEFSRENLAVGHLIGKGAFGFVLISRCSKGY
;
A
#
# COMPACT_ATOMS: atom_id res chain seq x y z
N MET A 1 -15.46 24.47 -55.89
CA MET A 1 -14.13 25.07 -55.62
C MET A 1 -13.87 26.35 -56.41
N SER A 2 -14.53 26.57 -57.55
CA SER A 2 -14.34 27.77 -58.40
C SER A 2 -14.78 29.10 -57.78
N GLU A 3 -15.57 29.07 -56.70
CA GLU A 3 -16.04 30.27 -55.98
C GLU A 3 -15.17 30.62 -54.76
N ALA A 4 -14.10 29.87 -54.48
CA ALA A 4 -13.16 30.26 -53.43
C ALA A 4 -12.35 31.48 -53.89
N GLY A 5 -12.17 32.48 -53.02
CA GLY A 5 -11.46 33.69 -53.40
C GLY A 5 -11.60 34.84 -52.42
N MET A 6 -10.96 35.96 -52.76
CA MET A 6 -11.07 37.21 -52.02
C MET A 6 -12.20 38.05 -52.61
N TYR A 7 -13.18 38.39 -51.78
CA TYR A 7 -14.33 39.21 -52.14
C TYR A 7 -14.21 40.57 -51.49
N ILE A 8 -14.33 41.64 -52.28
CA ILE A 8 -14.22 43.00 -51.78
C ILE A 8 -15.57 43.69 -51.94
N CYS A 9 -16.18 44.09 -50.82
CA CYS A 9 -17.33 44.97 -50.82
C CYS A 9 -16.84 46.41 -50.92
N VAL A 10 -17.40 47.16 -51.87
CA VAL A 10 -17.00 48.54 -52.15
C VAL A 10 -18.26 49.41 -52.10
N ILE A 11 -18.25 50.46 -51.29
CA ILE A 11 -19.33 51.43 -51.18
C ILE A 11 -18.76 52.80 -51.57
N GLU A 12 -19.42 53.46 -52.51
CA GLU A 12 -18.95 54.72 -53.09
C GLU A 12 -20.10 55.72 -53.18
N ASN A 13 -19.85 56.97 -52.81
CA ASN A 13 -20.73 58.10 -53.04
C ASN A 13 -19.92 59.30 -53.54
N SER A 14 -20.58 60.43 -53.79
CA SER A 14 -19.92 61.64 -54.31
C SER A 14 -18.86 62.25 -53.37
N LEU A 15 -18.80 61.81 -52.11
CA LEU A 15 -17.85 62.31 -51.11
C LEU A 15 -16.67 61.34 -50.89
N GLY A 16 -16.75 60.10 -51.37
CA GLY A 16 -15.65 59.16 -51.26
C GLY A 16 -16.04 57.69 -51.42
N LYS A 17 -15.02 56.84 -51.21
CA LYS A 17 -15.07 55.39 -51.44
C LYS A 17 -14.49 54.66 -50.25
N ILE A 18 -15.21 53.67 -49.75
CA ILE A 18 -14.74 52.74 -48.71
C ILE A 18 -14.83 51.31 -49.22
N SER A 19 -13.95 50.43 -48.75
CA SER A 19 -14.01 49.02 -49.11
C SER A 19 -13.62 48.11 -47.95
N ARG A 20 -14.12 46.88 -47.98
CA ARG A 20 -13.80 45.82 -47.02
C ARG A 20 -13.62 44.50 -47.76
N SER A 21 -12.54 43.80 -47.44
CA SER A 21 -12.19 42.51 -48.04
C SER A 21 -12.60 41.35 -47.14
N PHE A 22 -13.07 40.27 -47.74
CA PHE A 22 -13.48 39.01 -47.11
C PHE A 22 -12.82 37.84 -47.85
N GLN A 23 -12.28 36.89 -47.12
CA GLN A 23 -11.72 35.67 -47.71
C GLN A 23 -12.76 34.55 -47.64
N LEU A 24 -13.17 34.02 -48.80
CA LEU A 24 -14.03 32.84 -48.90
C LEU A 24 -13.17 31.62 -49.22
N ILE A 25 -13.17 30.66 -48.31
CA ILE A 25 -12.50 29.36 -48.48
C ILE A 25 -13.59 28.30 -48.62
N ILE A 26 -13.59 27.57 -49.73
CA ILE A 26 -14.51 26.45 -49.96
C ILE A 26 -13.73 25.16 -49.80
N GLN A 27 -13.98 24.45 -48.71
CA GLN A 27 -13.48 23.09 -48.52
C GLN A 27 -14.49 22.09 -49.08
N GLY A 28 -14.02 21.19 -49.95
CA GLY A 28 -14.81 20.03 -50.31
C GLY A 28 -14.96 19.14 -49.07
N ARG A 29 -16.19 18.80 -48.72
CA ARG A 29 -16.48 17.78 -47.70
C ARG A 29 -16.81 16.47 -48.40
N ASN A 30 -16.20 15.40 -47.94
CA ASN A 30 -16.57 14.04 -48.27
C ASN A 30 -17.79 13.64 -47.43
N LEU A 31 -18.96 13.64 -48.08
CA LEU A 31 -20.23 13.25 -47.48
C LEU A 31 -20.38 11.72 -47.53
N ASP A 32 -19.48 11.01 -46.86
CA ASP A 32 -19.46 9.55 -46.87
C ASP A 32 -19.20 8.99 -45.46
N ARG A 33 -19.46 7.70 -45.31
CA ARG A 33 -19.16 6.93 -44.11
C ARG A 33 -17.64 6.91 -43.85
N PRO A 34 -17.21 6.73 -42.59
CA PRO A 34 -15.79 6.69 -42.25
C PRO A 34 -15.05 5.57 -43.00
N VAL A 35 -13.85 5.84 -43.50
CA VAL A 35 -13.06 4.88 -44.30
C VAL A 35 -11.88 4.37 -43.49
N PHE A 36 -11.75 3.05 -43.35
CA PHE A 36 -10.61 2.45 -42.64
C PHE A 36 -9.31 2.55 -43.42
N ILE A 37 -8.26 2.99 -42.71
CA ILE A 37 -6.88 3.01 -43.16
C ILE A 37 -6.15 1.75 -42.66
N SER A 38 -6.46 1.30 -41.43
CA SER A 38 -5.93 0.05 -40.90
C SER A 38 -6.60 -1.16 -41.55
N LYS A 39 -5.92 -2.31 -41.49
CA LYS A 39 -6.38 -3.56 -42.09
C LYS A 39 -6.83 -4.55 -41.02
N SER A 40 -7.73 -5.45 -41.42
CA SER A 40 -8.12 -6.60 -40.62
C SER A 40 -6.89 -7.45 -40.28
N THR A 41 -6.81 -7.93 -39.04
CA THR A 41 -5.71 -8.78 -38.57
C THR A 41 -6.23 -10.10 -38.04
N ASN A 42 -5.47 -11.16 -38.29
CA ASN A 42 -5.65 -12.46 -37.64
C ASN A 42 -4.44 -12.72 -36.75
N VAL A 43 -4.67 -12.84 -35.46
CA VAL A 43 -3.62 -12.91 -34.45
C VAL A 43 -3.81 -14.14 -33.59
N THR A 44 -2.74 -14.92 -33.45
CA THR A 44 -2.65 -15.99 -32.45
C THR A 44 -1.73 -15.57 -31.32
N ARG A 45 -2.16 -15.75 -30.08
CA ARG A 45 -1.39 -15.46 -28.85
C ARG A 45 -1.57 -16.56 -27.83
N TYR A 46 -0.69 -16.63 -26.86
CA TYR A 46 -0.83 -17.57 -25.75
C TYR A 46 -1.58 -16.90 -24.59
N GLU A 47 -2.12 -17.71 -23.69
CA GLU A 47 -2.67 -17.22 -22.42
C GLU A 47 -1.67 -16.34 -21.66
N SER A 48 -2.19 -15.40 -20.87
CA SER A 48 -1.43 -14.37 -20.14
C SER A 48 -0.69 -13.33 -21.00
N ASP A 49 -0.59 -13.51 -22.32
CA ASP A 49 -0.08 -12.47 -23.21
C ASP A 49 -1.06 -11.27 -23.25
N ASN A 50 -0.62 -10.16 -23.85
CA ASN A 50 -1.48 -9.01 -24.15
C ASN A 50 -1.63 -8.88 -25.68
N VAL A 51 -2.76 -8.34 -26.13
CA VAL A 51 -2.98 -7.98 -27.54
C VAL A 51 -3.56 -6.59 -27.65
N THR A 52 -3.17 -5.88 -28.70
CA THR A 52 -3.71 -4.57 -29.05
C THR A 52 -4.18 -4.60 -30.50
N PHE A 53 -5.45 -4.26 -30.71
CA PHE A 53 -6.03 -4.03 -32.04
C PHE A 53 -6.05 -2.55 -32.35
N GLU A 54 -5.79 -2.23 -33.61
CA GLU A 54 -5.70 -0.86 -34.10
C GLU A 54 -6.80 -0.57 -35.12
N CYS A 55 -7.49 0.54 -34.90
CA CYS A 55 -8.58 1.03 -35.72
C CYS A 55 -8.27 2.45 -36.20
N LEU A 56 -7.52 2.53 -37.31
CA LEU A 56 -7.22 3.79 -38.00
C LEU A 56 -8.23 4.01 -39.10
N PHE A 57 -8.78 5.22 -39.17
CA PHE A 57 -9.78 5.59 -40.16
C PHE A 57 -9.65 7.08 -40.52
N TYR A 58 -10.28 7.43 -41.62
CA TYR A 58 -10.48 8.80 -42.08
C TYR A 58 -11.98 9.14 -42.05
N SER A 59 -12.32 10.31 -41.54
CA SER A 59 -13.68 10.86 -41.56
C SER A 59 -13.61 12.38 -41.51
N ASP A 60 -14.35 13.06 -42.39
CA ASP A 60 -14.41 14.54 -42.45
C ASP A 60 -15.12 15.14 -41.23
N SER A 61 -16.01 14.38 -40.59
CA SER A 61 -16.69 14.72 -39.33
C SER A 61 -16.11 13.90 -38.18
N SER A 62 -16.11 14.43 -36.95
CA SER A 62 -15.66 13.71 -35.74
C SER A 62 -16.54 12.48 -35.45
N PRO A 63 -16.06 11.24 -35.68
CA PRO A 63 -16.90 10.06 -35.57
C PRO A 63 -16.83 9.41 -34.18
N PHE A 64 -17.86 8.66 -33.83
CA PHE A 64 -17.88 7.77 -32.68
C PHE A 64 -17.18 6.46 -33.02
N VAL A 65 -16.50 5.86 -32.04
CA VAL A 65 -15.85 4.55 -32.21
C VAL A 65 -16.33 3.58 -31.15
N GLN A 66 -16.78 2.41 -31.59
CA GLN A 66 -17.32 1.38 -30.71
C GLN A 66 -16.64 0.04 -31.00
N TRP A 67 -16.27 -0.67 -29.95
CA TRP A 67 -15.66 -2.00 -30.03
C TRP A 67 -16.64 -3.06 -29.58
N PHE A 68 -16.75 -4.13 -30.37
CA PHE A 68 -17.58 -5.29 -30.09
C PHE A 68 -16.75 -6.57 -30.16
N VAL A 69 -17.22 -7.62 -29.50
CA VAL A 69 -16.70 -8.98 -29.68
C VAL A 69 -17.84 -9.94 -29.99
N GLN A 70 -17.60 -10.79 -30.97
CA GLN A 70 -18.41 -11.96 -31.27
C GLN A 70 -17.64 -13.20 -30.84
N ARG A 71 -17.98 -13.71 -29.65
CA ARG A 71 -17.45 -14.97 -29.13
C ARG A 71 -18.31 -16.12 -29.65
N LYS A 72 -17.71 -17.28 -29.89
CA LYS A 72 -18.50 -18.51 -30.13
C LYS A 72 -19.26 -18.83 -28.84
N SER A 73 -20.59 -18.68 -28.84
CA SER A 73 -21.38 -19.03 -27.67
C SER A 73 -21.35 -20.56 -27.49
N ILE A 74 -20.92 -21.03 -26.32
CA ILE A 74 -21.12 -22.44 -25.89
C ILE A 74 -22.57 -22.62 -25.36
N LYS A 75 -23.36 -21.55 -25.34
CA LYS A 75 -24.71 -21.57 -24.78
C LYS A 75 -25.71 -22.10 -25.80
N ASN A 76 -26.13 -23.34 -25.53
CA ASN A 76 -27.35 -24.03 -25.96
C ASN A 76 -27.23 -24.93 -27.19
N ILE A 77 -26.74 -26.15 -26.94
CA ILE A 77 -27.02 -27.35 -27.76
C ILE A 77 -28.56 -27.62 -27.87
N HIS A 78 -29.40 -26.93 -27.09
CA HIS A 78 -30.84 -27.13 -27.02
C HIS A 78 -31.73 -26.00 -27.58
N LYS A 79 -31.16 -24.95 -28.19
CA LYS A 79 -31.96 -23.95 -28.93
C LYS A 79 -31.32 -23.72 -30.30
N ASN A 80 -32.06 -24.05 -31.35
CA ASN A 80 -31.69 -23.83 -32.76
C ASN A 80 -31.68 -22.34 -33.14
N GLU A 81 -31.06 -21.49 -32.32
CA GLU A 81 -30.84 -20.08 -32.60
C GLU A 81 -29.39 -19.77 -32.24
N GLN A 82 -28.48 -20.06 -33.18
CA GLN A 82 -27.12 -19.53 -33.17
C GLN A 82 -27.16 -18.02 -33.47
N GLN A 83 -27.77 -17.22 -32.60
CA GLN A 83 -27.56 -15.78 -32.63
C GLN A 83 -26.19 -15.53 -31.99
N ASN A 84 -25.18 -15.41 -32.84
CA ASN A 84 -23.86 -14.90 -32.44
C ASN A 84 -24.01 -13.42 -32.05
N GLU A 85 -24.51 -13.15 -30.85
CA GLU A 85 -24.74 -11.83 -30.30
C GLU A 85 -23.42 -11.05 -30.19
N LEU A 86 -23.42 -9.81 -30.66
CA LEU A 86 -22.27 -8.90 -30.54
C LEU A 86 -22.26 -8.32 -29.13
N GLU A 87 -21.25 -8.66 -28.34
CA GLU A 87 -21.02 -8.11 -27.01
C GLU A 87 -20.30 -6.77 -27.13
N PHE A 88 -20.85 -5.71 -26.56
CA PHE A 88 -20.21 -4.40 -26.51
C PHE A 88 -19.06 -4.39 -25.50
N LEU A 89 -17.89 -3.86 -25.90
CA LEU A 89 -16.68 -3.80 -25.06
C LEU A 89 -16.36 -2.38 -24.60
N LYS A 90 -16.31 -1.43 -25.54
CA LYS A 90 -15.83 -0.06 -25.27
C LYS A 90 -16.37 0.91 -26.30
N GLU A 91 -16.60 2.14 -25.88
CA GLU A 91 -16.93 3.27 -26.76
C GLU A 91 -15.98 4.43 -26.51
N TYR A 92 -15.70 5.18 -27.57
CA TYR A 92 -14.98 6.43 -27.57
C TYR A 92 -15.85 7.52 -28.17
N ASN A 93 -16.07 8.57 -27.39
CA ASN A 93 -16.84 9.74 -27.81
C ASN A 93 -15.89 10.90 -28.12
N PRO A 94 -15.89 11.42 -29.36
CA PRO A 94 -14.96 12.47 -29.79
C PRO A 94 -15.19 13.81 -29.08
N HIS A 95 -16.33 14.00 -28.41
CA HIS A 95 -16.63 15.23 -27.67
C HIS A 95 -16.02 15.25 -26.26
N THR A 96 -15.61 14.09 -25.74
CA THR A 96 -15.18 13.95 -24.33
C THR A 96 -13.82 13.27 -24.17
N MET A 97 -13.24 12.70 -25.23
CA MET A 97 -11.99 11.93 -25.17
C MET A 97 -10.95 12.45 -26.17
N SER A 98 -9.66 12.27 -25.84
CA SER A 98 -8.53 12.68 -26.70
C SER A 98 -8.37 11.76 -27.91
N GLU A 99 -7.95 12.32 -29.06
CA GLU A 99 -7.79 11.59 -30.33
C GLU A 99 -6.82 10.40 -30.27
N ASP A 100 -5.85 10.43 -29.35
CA ASP A 100 -4.82 9.39 -29.22
C ASP A 100 -5.36 8.10 -28.57
N GLU A 101 -6.38 8.19 -27.73
CA GLU A 101 -6.96 7.02 -27.05
C GLU A 101 -8.00 6.28 -27.90
N VAL A 102 -8.58 6.94 -28.90
CA VAL A 102 -9.72 6.44 -29.70
C VAL A 102 -9.37 5.21 -30.56
N LYS A 103 -8.10 5.06 -30.93
CA LYS A 103 -7.65 4.16 -32.02
C LYS A 103 -7.38 2.72 -31.59
N LEU A 104 -7.25 2.44 -30.29
CA LEU A 104 -6.70 1.16 -29.81
C LEU A 104 -7.66 0.41 -28.88
N LEU A 105 -7.77 -0.91 -29.06
CA LEU A 105 -8.35 -1.82 -28.09
C LEU A 105 -7.26 -2.74 -27.55
N THR A 106 -6.96 -2.65 -26.26
CA THR A 106 -5.97 -3.51 -25.61
C THR A 106 -6.62 -4.49 -24.64
N ILE A 107 -6.37 -5.78 -24.83
CA ILE A 107 -6.80 -6.85 -23.95
C ILE A 107 -5.57 -7.38 -23.22
N LYS A 108 -5.60 -7.31 -21.89
CA LYS A 108 -4.46 -7.71 -21.04
C LYS A 108 -4.74 -9.07 -20.42
N ARG A 109 -3.68 -9.88 -20.27
CA ARG A 109 -3.73 -11.21 -19.64
C ARG A 109 -4.79 -12.12 -20.28
N LEU A 110 -4.59 -12.38 -21.57
CA LEU A 110 -5.49 -13.17 -22.39
C LEU A 110 -5.88 -14.50 -21.74
N GLN A 111 -7.16 -14.85 -21.90
CA GLN A 111 -7.75 -16.12 -21.51
C GLN A 111 -8.26 -16.85 -22.77
N GLN A 112 -8.39 -18.18 -22.72
CA GLN A 112 -8.91 -18.95 -23.86
C GLN A 112 -10.29 -18.48 -24.35
N ASN A 113 -11.16 -18.04 -23.43
CA ASN A 113 -12.49 -17.52 -23.75
C ASN A 113 -12.49 -16.12 -24.40
N ASP A 114 -11.33 -15.47 -24.50
CA ASP A 114 -11.14 -14.26 -25.31
C ASP A 114 -10.98 -14.58 -26.80
N THR A 115 -10.87 -15.86 -27.18
CA THR A 115 -10.92 -16.26 -28.58
C THR A 115 -12.23 -15.82 -29.23
N GLY A 116 -12.15 -15.08 -30.33
CA GLY A 116 -13.31 -14.50 -30.97
C GLY A 116 -12.99 -13.54 -32.10
N VAL A 117 -14.05 -12.96 -32.66
CA VAL A 117 -13.97 -11.91 -33.68
C VAL A 117 -14.23 -10.57 -33.00
N TYR A 118 -13.27 -9.66 -33.09
CA TYR A 118 -13.35 -8.30 -32.54
C TYR A 118 -13.67 -7.32 -33.67
N LEU A 119 -14.67 -6.47 -33.46
CA LEU A 119 -15.13 -5.50 -34.46
C LEU A 119 -14.90 -4.10 -33.94
N CYS A 120 -14.21 -3.27 -34.73
CA CYS A 120 -14.19 -1.82 -34.54
C CYS A 120 -15.23 -1.19 -35.47
N ARG A 121 -16.26 -0.57 -34.90
CA ARG A 121 -17.27 0.19 -35.63
C ARG A 121 -16.99 1.68 -35.52
N VAL A 122 -16.96 2.37 -36.65
CA VAL A 122 -16.77 3.82 -36.70
C VAL A 122 -18.01 4.45 -37.32
N LEU A 123 -18.64 5.37 -36.61
CA LEU A 123 -19.92 5.98 -36.96
C LEU A 123 -19.80 7.49 -37.13
N ASN A 124 -20.35 8.02 -38.21
CA ASN A 124 -20.59 9.45 -38.39
C ASN A 124 -22.05 9.71 -38.80
N GLU A 125 -22.37 10.98 -39.08
CA GLU A 125 -23.72 11.41 -39.50
C GLU A 125 -24.19 10.78 -40.84
N TYR A 126 -23.26 10.22 -41.64
CA TYR A 126 -23.55 9.56 -42.92
C TYR A 126 -23.63 8.03 -42.80
N GLY A 127 -23.38 7.46 -41.62
CA GLY A 127 -23.51 6.04 -41.33
C GLY A 127 -22.27 5.43 -40.65
N PHE A 128 -22.09 4.12 -40.79
CA PHE A 128 -21.00 3.40 -40.15
C PHE A 128 -20.33 2.36 -41.05
N ASN A 129 -19.07 2.06 -40.77
CA ASN A 129 -18.37 0.90 -41.31
C ASN A 129 -17.73 0.11 -40.16
N ASP A 130 -17.55 -1.20 -40.37
CA ASP A 130 -16.92 -2.11 -39.41
C ASP A 130 -15.57 -2.65 -39.93
N LEU A 131 -14.56 -2.65 -39.06
CA LEU A 131 -13.26 -3.29 -39.27
C LEU A 131 -13.18 -4.53 -38.37
N ILE A 132 -12.81 -5.67 -38.96
CA ILE A 132 -12.84 -6.97 -38.30
C ILE A 132 -11.41 -7.39 -37.90
N HIS A 133 -11.26 -7.97 -36.71
CA HIS A 133 -10.05 -8.62 -36.24
C HIS A 133 -10.38 -10.01 -35.70
N GLN A 134 -9.49 -10.97 -35.88
CA GLN A 134 -9.65 -12.33 -35.36
C GLN A 134 -8.57 -12.63 -34.34
N LEU A 135 -8.98 -13.10 -33.17
CA LEU A 135 -8.09 -13.54 -32.10
C LEU A 135 -8.25 -15.03 -31.85
N THR A 136 -7.13 -15.74 -31.85
CA THR A 136 -7.04 -17.13 -31.37
C THR A 136 -6.10 -17.17 -30.17
N VAL A 137 -6.60 -17.63 -29.02
CA VAL A 137 -5.79 -17.78 -27.81
C VAL A 137 -5.47 -19.25 -27.58
N LEU A 138 -4.18 -19.58 -27.57
CA LEU A 138 -3.68 -20.93 -27.30
C LEU A 138 -3.33 -21.11 -25.81
N PRO A 139 -3.51 -22.31 -25.25
CA PRO A 139 -3.08 -22.62 -23.88
C PRO A 139 -1.58 -22.36 -23.68
N ASP A 140 -1.18 -21.91 -22.48
CA ASP A 140 0.25 -21.68 -22.19
C ASP A 140 1.08 -22.97 -22.23
N SER A 141 0.46 -24.15 -22.07
CA SER A 141 1.11 -25.45 -22.20
C SER A 141 1.62 -25.76 -23.61
N GLU A 142 1.04 -25.13 -24.63
CA GLU A 142 1.44 -25.28 -26.03
C GLU A 142 2.57 -24.31 -26.41
N ARG A 143 2.99 -23.42 -25.50
CA ARG A 143 4.07 -22.47 -25.75
C ARG A 143 5.40 -23.21 -25.93
N PRO A 144 6.15 -22.97 -27.02
CA PRO A 144 7.46 -23.57 -27.23
C PRO A 144 8.40 -23.31 -26.04
N LEU A 145 9.06 -24.37 -25.56
CA LEU A 145 9.88 -24.37 -24.33
C LEU A 145 10.99 -23.29 -24.31
N LEU A 146 11.46 -22.84 -25.47
CA LEU A 146 12.46 -21.76 -25.59
C LEU A 146 11.96 -20.41 -25.05
N LEU A 147 10.65 -20.15 -25.04
CA LEU A 147 10.05 -18.94 -24.48
C LEU A 147 9.53 -19.14 -23.04
N GLN A 148 9.28 -20.38 -22.63
CA GLN A 148 8.70 -20.70 -21.32
C GLN A 148 9.70 -20.46 -20.17
N ASN A 149 10.98 -20.75 -20.40
CA ASN A 149 12.06 -20.58 -19.40
C ASN A 149 12.36 -19.11 -19.02
N ILE A 150 11.86 -18.12 -19.76
CA ILE A 150 12.17 -16.70 -19.54
C ILE A 150 11.09 -16.01 -18.68
N SER A 151 9.87 -16.53 -18.67
CA SER A 151 8.71 -15.95 -17.96
C SER A 151 8.36 -16.70 -16.66
N SER A 152 8.51 -18.03 -16.65
CA SER A 152 8.27 -18.86 -15.45
C SER A 152 9.34 -18.64 -14.38
N ASN A 153 10.62 -18.68 -14.77
CA ASN A 153 11.74 -18.41 -13.86
C ASN A 153 11.64 -17.00 -13.28
N ARG A 154 11.27 -15.97 -14.05
CA ARG A 154 11.17 -14.60 -13.52
C ARG A 154 10.03 -14.43 -12.52
N ARG A 155 8.84 -14.98 -12.76
CA ARG A 155 7.70 -14.83 -11.84
C ARG A 155 7.94 -15.58 -10.52
N HIS A 156 8.50 -16.78 -10.59
CA HIS A 156 8.82 -17.54 -9.38
C HIS A 156 10.00 -16.93 -8.62
N TYR A 157 11.06 -16.51 -9.33
CA TYR A 157 12.25 -15.85 -8.76
C TYR A 157 11.94 -14.50 -8.08
N ILE A 158 11.06 -13.67 -8.66
CA ILE A 158 10.73 -12.36 -8.08
C ILE A 158 9.86 -12.53 -6.82
N SER A 159 8.88 -13.44 -6.84
CA SER A 159 8.01 -13.69 -5.68
C SER A 159 8.79 -14.29 -4.51
N SER A 160 9.75 -15.19 -4.76
CA SER A 160 10.58 -15.79 -3.71
C SER A 160 11.61 -14.81 -3.15
N ARG A 161 12.18 -13.93 -3.98
CA ARG A 161 13.16 -12.93 -3.50
C ARG A 161 12.53 -11.91 -2.54
N LEU A 162 11.29 -11.47 -2.80
CA LEU A 162 10.58 -10.52 -1.95
C LEU A 162 10.19 -11.12 -0.59
N SER A 163 9.90 -12.42 -0.52
CA SER A 163 9.60 -13.09 0.76
C SER A 163 10.84 -13.29 1.62
N ASP A 164 11.96 -13.71 1.01
CA ASP A 164 13.16 -14.07 1.77
C ASP A 164 13.84 -12.84 2.40
N GLU A 165 13.95 -11.74 1.66
CA GLU A 165 14.52 -10.48 2.18
C GLU A 165 13.66 -9.92 3.34
N LEU A 166 12.33 -10.07 3.27
CA LEU A 166 11.41 -9.63 4.31
C LEU A 166 11.53 -10.49 5.58
N ILE A 167 11.66 -11.81 5.43
CA ILE A 167 11.86 -12.74 6.55
C ILE A 167 13.19 -12.45 7.26
N ILE A 168 14.27 -12.22 6.51
CA ILE A 168 15.58 -11.86 7.07
C ILE A 168 15.47 -10.53 7.84
N LEU A 169 14.82 -9.51 7.27
CA LEU A 169 14.65 -8.21 7.91
C LEU A 169 13.89 -8.32 9.24
N ILE A 170 12.79 -9.07 9.27
CA ILE A 170 12.00 -9.30 10.49
C ILE A 170 12.84 -10.05 11.54
N GLY A 171 13.59 -11.08 11.14
CA GLY A 171 14.50 -11.81 12.02
C GLY A 171 15.57 -10.92 12.66
N CYS A 172 16.17 -10.01 11.87
CA CYS A 172 17.15 -9.04 12.37
C CYS A 172 16.53 -8.08 13.40
N ILE A 173 15.32 -7.56 13.13
CA ILE A 173 14.63 -6.66 14.06
C ILE A 173 14.33 -7.37 15.38
N ILE A 174 13.81 -8.60 15.34
CA ILE A 174 13.54 -9.39 16.55
C ILE A 174 14.83 -9.66 17.33
N GLY A 175 15.92 -10.02 16.65
CA GLY A 175 17.22 -10.24 17.29
C GLY A 175 17.76 -8.99 18.00
N ILE A 176 17.65 -7.82 17.37
CA ILE A 176 18.07 -6.55 17.97
C ILE A 176 17.22 -6.22 19.21
N LEU A 177 15.90 -6.43 19.15
CA LEU A 177 15.01 -6.20 20.29
C LEU A 177 15.31 -7.13 21.47
N LEU A 178 15.58 -8.42 21.20
CA LEU A 178 15.97 -9.38 22.23
C LEU A 178 17.32 -9.02 22.85
N PHE A 179 18.30 -8.61 22.04
CA PHE A 179 19.60 -8.18 22.54
C PHE A 179 19.48 -6.92 23.41
N ALA A 180 18.70 -5.93 22.97
CA ALA A 180 18.44 -4.72 23.74
C ALA A 180 17.71 -5.03 25.06
N PHE A 181 16.76 -5.96 25.06
CA PHE A 181 16.07 -6.40 26.27
C PHE A 181 17.01 -7.10 27.25
N ILE A 182 17.86 -8.02 26.78
CA ILE A 182 18.88 -8.67 27.64
C ILE A 182 19.84 -7.63 28.21
N PHE A 183 20.31 -6.69 27.39
CA PHE A 183 21.17 -5.62 27.84
C PHE A 183 20.50 -4.74 28.89
N PHE A 184 19.22 -4.40 28.70
CA PHE A 184 18.42 -3.65 29.67
C PHE A 184 18.26 -4.41 30.99
N LEU A 185 17.98 -5.71 30.96
CA LEU A 185 17.93 -6.54 32.16
C LEU A 185 19.28 -6.55 32.88
N ILE A 186 20.39 -6.77 32.16
CA ILE A 186 21.74 -6.74 32.74
C ILE A 186 22.02 -5.36 33.35
N TYR A 187 21.69 -4.28 32.65
CA TYR A 187 21.84 -2.92 33.14
C TYR A 187 21.05 -2.69 34.43
N HIS A 188 19.78 -3.09 34.45
CA HIS A 188 18.91 -2.98 35.61
C HIS A 188 19.45 -3.78 36.81
N PHE A 189 19.82 -5.05 36.60
CA PHE A 189 20.39 -5.90 37.64
C PHE A 189 21.72 -5.37 38.18
N ARG A 190 22.57 -4.78 37.31
CA ARG A 190 23.82 -4.16 37.75
C ARG A 190 23.56 -2.89 38.55
N ASN A 191 22.58 -2.08 38.15
CA ASN A 191 22.22 -0.86 38.85
C ASN A 191 21.62 -1.15 40.23
N GLU A 192 20.72 -2.13 40.36
CA GLU A 192 20.20 -2.55 41.67
C GLU A 192 21.31 -3.04 42.60
N LYS A 193 22.26 -3.85 42.09
CA LYS A 193 23.42 -4.30 42.88
C LYS A 193 24.31 -3.14 43.32
N SER A 194 24.53 -2.17 42.44
CA SER A 194 25.30 -0.96 42.78
C SER A 194 24.63 -0.18 43.90
N LEU A 195 23.30 -0.03 43.84
CA LEU A 195 22.53 0.68 44.88
C LEU A 195 22.63 -0.03 46.23
N GLN A 196 22.55 -1.37 46.26
CA GLN A 196 22.73 -2.14 47.50
C GLN A 196 24.13 -2.01 48.09
N GLN A 197 25.18 -2.00 47.26
CA GLN A 197 26.56 -1.81 47.71
C GLN A 197 26.78 -0.42 48.29
N THR A 198 26.24 0.64 47.68
CA THR A 198 26.30 2.00 48.22
C THR A 198 25.56 2.10 49.55
N LEU A 199 24.38 1.49 49.69
CA LEU A 199 23.58 1.53 50.92
C LEU A 199 24.25 0.76 52.08
N LEU A 200 24.89 -0.37 51.78
CA LEU A 200 25.74 -1.11 52.73
C LEU A 200 26.99 -0.33 53.12
N ALA A 201 27.69 0.30 52.17
CA ALA A 201 28.85 1.14 52.46
C ALA A 201 28.48 2.36 53.32
N THR A 202 27.34 3.00 53.04
CA THR A 202 26.80 4.10 53.87
C THR A 202 26.42 3.62 55.27
N ARG A 203 25.82 2.43 55.42
CA ARG A 203 25.58 1.79 56.73
C ARG A 203 26.90 1.51 57.47
N ILE A 204 27.92 0.98 56.80
CA ILE A 204 29.22 0.67 57.39
C ILE A 204 29.95 1.94 57.84
N LEU A 205 29.90 3.02 57.04
CA LEU A 205 30.48 4.32 57.41
C LEU A 205 29.74 4.95 58.61
N ALA A 206 28.40 4.89 58.63
CA ALA A 206 27.61 5.35 59.77
C ALA A 206 27.91 4.55 61.06
N THR A 207 28.24 3.25 60.96
CA THR A 207 28.68 2.45 62.12
C THR A 207 30.14 2.73 62.52
N ARG A 208 31.00 3.16 61.60
CA ARG A 208 32.43 3.37 61.86
C ARG A 208 32.72 4.64 62.67
N ASP A 209 31.87 5.67 62.58
CA ASP A 209 32.00 6.88 63.38
C ASP A 209 31.55 6.70 64.85
N ASN A 210 30.99 5.54 65.22
CA ASN A 210 30.40 5.30 66.55
C ASN A 210 31.10 4.23 67.42
N CYS A 211 32.30 3.76 67.07
CA CYS A 211 33.02 2.79 67.92
C CYS A 211 34.41 3.28 68.37
N HIS A 212 34.42 4.04 69.46
CA HIS A 212 35.54 4.07 70.38
C HIS A 212 35.24 3.18 71.61
N ARG A 213 36.13 2.19 71.79
CA ARG A 213 36.61 1.63 73.08
C ARG A 213 35.69 0.66 73.83
N PHE A 214 36.05 -0.62 73.86
CA PHE A 214 36.18 -1.36 75.14
C PHE A 214 37.15 -2.54 75.02
N GLN A 215 37.85 -2.79 76.13
CA GLN A 215 39.08 -3.55 76.25
C GLN A 215 38.84 -4.89 76.97
N THR A 216 39.68 -5.85 76.59
CA THR A 216 40.02 -7.19 77.12
C THR A 216 39.47 -7.64 78.49
N GLU A 217 38.95 -8.88 78.54
CA GLU A 217 39.35 -10.02 79.40
C GLU A 217 38.18 -11.01 79.54
N GLY A 218 38.38 -12.31 79.27
CA GLY A 218 37.37 -13.33 79.60
C GLY A 218 37.34 -14.56 78.71
N THR A 219 37.37 -15.73 79.35
CA THR A 219 37.53 -17.10 78.86
C THR A 219 36.48 -17.57 77.85
N ILE A 220 36.92 -18.43 76.92
CA ILE A 220 36.12 -19.20 75.96
C ILE A 220 35.05 -20.02 76.69
N SER A 221 33.78 -19.63 76.57
CA SER A 221 32.64 -20.55 76.50
C SER A 221 31.36 -19.83 76.04
N THR A 222 30.78 -20.30 74.93
CA THR A 222 29.34 -20.23 74.57
C THR A 222 28.68 -18.85 74.50
N ILE A 223 28.66 -18.17 73.33
CA ILE A 223 27.63 -17.14 73.05
C ILE A 223 27.19 -17.20 71.58
N ILE A 224 25.93 -17.60 71.40
CA ILE A 224 25.08 -17.42 70.22
C ILE A 224 24.94 -15.92 69.95
N PRO A 225 25.08 -15.37 68.73
CA PRO A 225 24.78 -13.97 68.49
C PRO A 225 23.28 -13.71 68.63
N SER A 226 22.92 -13.19 69.81
CA SER A 226 21.67 -12.49 70.09
C SER A 226 21.51 -11.34 69.10
N TYR A 227 20.50 -11.43 68.23
CA TYR A 227 20.01 -10.28 67.46
C TYR A 227 18.79 -9.70 68.19
N TYR A 228 18.97 -9.35 69.46
CA TYR A 228 18.05 -8.52 70.23
C TYR A 228 18.90 -7.40 70.85
N ASP A 229 18.56 -6.15 70.54
CA ASP A 229 19.28 -4.95 70.95
C ASP A 229 18.71 -4.44 72.28
N ASP A 230 19.41 -4.78 73.37
CA ASP A 230 19.06 -4.43 74.75
C ASP A 230 18.95 -2.91 75.00
N GLN A 231 19.39 -2.05 74.06
CA GLN A 231 19.22 -0.60 74.17
C GLN A 231 17.83 -0.08 73.73
N SER A 232 16.98 -0.96 73.19
CA SER A 232 15.64 -0.62 72.72
C SER A 232 14.52 -1.06 73.68
N GLU A 233 14.86 -1.61 74.85
CA GLU A 233 13.90 -1.98 75.89
C GLU A 233 13.80 -0.89 76.98
N PHE A 234 12.58 -0.56 77.41
CA PHE A 234 12.31 0.40 78.47
C PHE A 234 11.22 -0.14 79.41
N SER A 235 11.34 0.16 80.70
CA SER A 235 10.34 -0.32 81.68
C SER A 235 8.95 0.23 81.35
N ARG A 236 7.95 -0.64 81.39
CA ARG A 236 6.55 -0.35 81.02
C ARG A 236 5.96 0.81 81.82
N GLU A 237 6.45 1.04 83.03
CA GLU A 237 6.03 2.12 83.92
C GLU A 237 6.46 3.52 83.47
N ASN A 238 7.42 3.63 82.55
CA ASN A 238 7.84 4.91 81.95
C ASN A 238 7.15 5.20 80.60
N LEU A 239 6.16 4.38 80.22
CA LEU A 239 5.43 4.49 78.96
C LEU A 239 4.09 5.20 79.14
N ALA A 240 3.99 6.44 78.67
CA ALA A 240 2.71 7.13 78.56
C ALA A 240 2.11 6.91 77.16
N VAL A 241 1.00 6.17 77.10
CA VAL A 241 0.28 5.88 75.84
C VAL A 241 -0.43 7.14 75.37
N GLY A 242 -0.14 7.57 74.15
CA GLY A 242 -0.66 8.81 73.55
C GLY A 242 -1.70 8.56 72.46
N HIS A 243 -1.73 9.43 71.45
CA HIS A 243 -2.84 9.54 70.51
C HIS A 243 -2.86 8.44 69.44
N LEU A 244 -4.06 8.04 69.02
CA LEU A 244 -4.30 7.05 67.98
C LEU A 244 -3.93 7.61 66.60
N ILE A 245 -2.94 7.00 65.95
CA ILE A 245 -2.45 7.45 64.64
C ILE A 245 -3.05 6.63 63.48
N GLY A 246 -3.61 5.44 63.76
CA GLY A 246 -4.28 4.64 62.73
C GLY A 246 -4.95 3.38 63.26
N LYS A 247 -5.99 2.92 62.57
CA LYS A 247 -6.71 1.67 62.89
C LYS A 247 -6.96 0.87 61.61
N GLY A 248 -6.65 -0.43 61.66
CA GLY A 248 -6.87 -1.38 60.59
C GLY A 248 -7.54 -2.66 61.09
N ALA A 249 -7.77 -3.61 60.18
CA ALA A 249 -8.51 -4.85 60.47
C ALA A 249 -7.87 -5.74 61.55
N PHE A 250 -6.60 -5.52 61.89
CA PHE A 250 -5.85 -6.32 62.87
C PHE A 250 -5.36 -5.51 64.08
N GLY A 251 -5.88 -4.29 64.29
CA GLY A 251 -5.60 -3.50 65.49
C GLY A 251 -5.42 -2.01 65.24
N PHE A 252 -4.99 -1.30 66.28
CA PHE A 252 -4.74 0.13 66.26
C PHE A 252 -3.32 0.47 66.69
N VAL A 253 -2.76 1.50 66.06
CA VAL A 253 -1.42 2.01 66.31
C VAL A 253 -1.52 3.34 67.04
N LEU A 254 -0.91 3.41 68.22
CA LEU A 254 -0.87 4.59 69.08
C LEU A 254 0.55 5.15 69.10
N ILE A 255 0.69 6.47 69.15
CA ILE A 255 1.98 7.09 69.47
C ILE A 255 2.11 7.16 70.98
N SER A 256 3.19 6.61 71.55
CA SER A 256 3.51 6.77 72.96
C SER A 256 4.72 7.70 73.12
N ARG A 257 4.71 8.54 74.15
CA ARG A 257 5.90 9.29 74.55
C ARG A 257 6.54 8.58 75.74
N CYS A 258 7.82 8.29 75.60
CA CYS A 258 8.65 7.80 76.68
C CYS A 258 9.57 8.92 77.17
N SER A 259 9.64 9.10 78.48
CA SER A 259 10.55 10.04 79.14
C SER A 259 11.66 9.24 79.80
N LYS A 260 12.93 9.45 79.42
CA LYS A 260 14.05 8.92 80.21
C LYS A 260 14.16 9.76 81.48
N GLY A 261 13.76 9.19 82.62
CA GLY A 261 14.18 9.73 83.91
C GLY A 261 15.70 9.65 83.98
N TYR A 262 16.34 10.78 84.31
CA TYR A 262 17.79 10.88 84.44
C TYR A 262 18.32 10.01 85.57
#